data_AF-A0A1E7G2P7-F1
#
_entry.id   AF-A0A1E7G2P7-F1
#
_cell.length_a   1.000
_cell.length_b   1.000
_cell.length_c   1.000
_cell.angle_alpha   90.00
_cell.angle_beta   90.00
_cell.angle_gamma   90.00
#
_symmetry.space_group_name_H-M   'P 1'
#
loop_
_entity.id
_entity.type
_entity.pdbx_description
1 polymer ?
#
loop_
_entity_poly.entity_id
_entity_poly.type
_entity_poly.pdbx_seq_one_letter_code
_entity_poly.pdbx_strand_id
1 'polypeptide(L)'
;MYSLKSIEILDDPYGLEQVNCLEQPVGIALNSYNKDYYNLFLIFHKLIQCYKVDFYYQKNIHKCPTMDRISVVLMREFGIDLKCKNLDHDFLDFINLNLSKNNPVFVPANLKELYYSLHYKTSDWIHLFLLYEYNSNTNLYSTLDSSQVYQEFSNYYKFVIPTNILEKIYRSSRENLSSKGVYYFDSNQISKNIDVVHFVKKCLYLFCFKRMDMPFIEKDLLKEGIEKNTLSKSDIRKFFNILHYKEVFFKELNRFFVNIEVSPELREEFKKSYQDLIKEAKMVVPKITYQLYKKNYSNANDKFEVIIKKELRVTNVLLKIYEKISESEVELGHDNTHYVVYNNKDNIVNNLSKENFNFDFNTKNIYNNWFSDEAPSIILCDKSSQMDIKGIRIGADFEVLKSKKDSFFMAGIYFKTGKGSRYLFGIQSNNSICFEKTAIDPELIKFPNDTKTVHLDLESNGNRLDLIKDGNIFFQVKIFC
;
A
#
# COMPACT_ATOMS: atom_id res chain seq x y z
N MET A 1 0.73 -29.23 5.26
CA MET A 1 -0.28 -28.32 5.81
C MET A 1 0.45 -27.35 6.74
N TYR A 2 0.43 -26.04 6.50
CA TYR A 2 1.09 -25.09 7.42
C TYR A 2 0.21 -24.95 8.65
N SER A 3 0.81 -24.82 9.82
CA SER A 3 0.08 -24.67 11.08
C SER A 3 0.64 -23.46 11.82
N LEU A 4 -0.22 -22.55 12.29
CA LEU A 4 0.18 -21.50 13.23
C LEU A 4 0.83 -22.08 14.50
N LYS A 5 0.64 -23.38 14.76
CA LYS A 5 1.32 -24.11 15.85
C LYS A 5 2.83 -24.22 15.65
N SER A 6 3.36 -24.01 14.44
CA SER A 6 4.79 -24.00 14.15
C SER A 6 5.38 -22.59 14.06
N ILE A 7 4.73 -21.57 14.62
CA ILE A 7 5.32 -20.22 14.70
C ILE A 7 6.69 -20.29 15.38
N GLU A 8 7.70 -19.77 14.69
CA GLU A 8 9.06 -19.62 15.19
C GLU A 8 9.20 -18.34 15.99
N ILE A 9 10.01 -18.38 17.05
CA ILE A 9 10.41 -17.17 17.77
C ILE A 9 11.42 -16.45 16.86
N LEU A 10 11.12 -15.20 16.53
CA LEU A 10 12.01 -14.35 15.75
C LEU A 10 12.88 -13.54 16.70
N ASP A 11 14.18 -13.55 16.46
CA ASP A 11 15.09 -12.61 17.10
C ASP A 11 14.98 -11.28 16.35
N ASP A 12 14.16 -10.38 16.89
CA ASP A 12 13.87 -9.10 16.29
C ASP A 12 14.87 -8.05 16.79
N PRO A 13 15.77 -7.53 15.92
CA PRO A 13 16.79 -6.58 16.35
C PRO A 13 16.23 -5.15 16.57
N TYR A 14 14.91 -4.97 16.53
CA TYR A 14 14.27 -3.66 16.63
C TYR A 14 13.75 -3.33 18.04
N GLY A 15 13.90 -2.07 18.43
CA GLY A 15 13.25 -1.54 19.62
C GLY A 15 11.78 -1.14 19.34
N LEU A 16 11.01 -0.88 20.40
CA LEU A 16 9.58 -0.54 20.30
C LEU A 16 9.28 0.73 19.47
N GLU A 17 10.20 1.69 19.44
CA GLU A 17 10.05 2.91 18.62
C GLU A 17 10.34 2.66 17.13
N GLN A 18 11.04 1.57 16.82
CA GLN A 18 11.37 1.15 15.46
C GLN A 18 10.28 0.24 14.89
N VAL A 19 9.93 -0.84 15.61
CA VAL A 19 8.82 -1.73 15.30
C VAL A 19 8.01 -1.95 16.57
N ASN A 20 6.75 -1.51 16.57
CA ASN A 20 5.95 -1.46 17.79
C ASN A 20 5.14 -2.75 18.04
N CYS A 21 4.55 -2.84 19.23
CA CYS A 21 3.75 -3.99 19.66
C CYS A 21 2.44 -4.24 18.89
N LEU A 22 2.10 -3.43 17.89
CA LEU A 22 1.00 -3.68 16.95
C LEU A 22 1.52 -4.21 15.60
N GLU A 23 2.75 -3.86 15.23
CA GLU A 23 3.39 -4.25 13.97
C GLU A 23 4.03 -5.64 14.07
N GLN A 24 4.74 -5.92 15.17
CA GLN A 24 5.49 -7.19 15.34
C GLN A 24 4.58 -8.43 15.29
N PRO A 25 3.43 -8.48 15.99
CA PRO A 25 2.58 -9.66 15.94
C PRO A 25 2.10 -9.96 14.52
N VAL A 26 1.74 -8.92 13.75
CA VAL A 26 1.34 -9.06 12.34
C VAL A 26 2.52 -9.59 11.50
N GLY A 27 3.71 -9.01 11.69
CA GLY A 27 4.93 -9.46 11.05
C GLY A 27 5.27 -10.92 11.31
N ILE A 28 5.20 -11.36 12.57
CA ILE A 28 5.46 -12.74 12.98
C ILE A 28 4.43 -13.70 12.38
N ALA A 29 3.15 -13.32 12.39
CA ALA A 29 2.10 -14.11 11.75
C ALA A 29 2.37 -14.29 10.25
N LEU A 30 2.76 -13.23 9.54
CA LEU A 30 3.11 -13.31 8.12
C LEU A 30 4.37 -14.14 7.86
N ASN A 31 5.40 -14.02 8.73
CA ASN A 31 6.62 -14.81 8.66
C ASN A 31 6.35 -16.31 8.69
N SER A 32 5.31 -16.71 9.43
CA SER A 32 4.89 -18.11 9.48
C SER A 32 4.37 -18.63 8.13
N TYR A 33 4.16 -17.83 7.10
CA TYR A 33 3.79 -18.34 5.78
C TYR A 33 4.97 -18.36 4.82
N ASN A 34 5.84 -17.34 4.92
CA ASN A 34 7.11 -17.24 4.23
C ASN A 34 8.05 -16.33 5.05
N LYS A 35 9.30 -16.77 5.23
CA LYS A 35 10.33 -16.10 6.03
C LYS A 35 10.65 -14.67 5.59
N ASP A 36 10.37 -14.29 4.35
CA ASP A 36 10.67 -12.96 3.84
C ASP A 36 9.48 -12.00 4.02
N TYR A 37 8.27 -12.50 4.31
CA TYR A 37 7.08 -11.63 4.43
C TYR A 37 7.21 -10.60 5.54
N TYR A 38 7.82 -10.93 6.68
CA TYR A 38 7.96 -9.95 7.75
C TYR A 38 8.80 -8.76 7.30
N ASN A 39 9.97 -9.03 6.73
CA ASN A 39 10.87 -7.99 6.24
C ASN A 39 10.25 -7.22 5.06
N LEU A 40 9.52 -7.89 4.17
CA LEU A 40 8.76 -7.23 3.10
C LEU A 40 7.66 -6.31 3.67
N PHE A 41 6.88 -6.78 4.63
CA PHE A 41 5.87 -5.96 5.29
C PHE A 41 6.49 -4.71 5.91
N LEU A 42 7.64 -4.85 6.58
CA LEU A 42 8.37 -3.72 7.17
C LEU A 42 8.80 -2.69 6.13
N ILE A 43 9.36 -3.08 4.97
CA ILE A 43 9.81 -2.08 3.97
C ILE A 43 8.62 -1.23 3.45
N PHE A 44 7.47 -1.84 3.16
CA PHE A 44 6.29 -1.08 2.69
C PHE A 44 5.66 -0.25 3.81
N HIS A 45 5.51 -0.82 5.00
CA HIS A 45 4.88 -0.11 6.12
C HIS A 45 5.73 1.07 6.58
N LYS A 46 7.06 0.90 6.66
CA LYS A 46 7.98 1.97 7.06
C LYS A 46 8.12 3.04 5.98
N LEU A 47 8.11 2.67 4.70
CA LEU A 47 8.09 3.61 3.58
C LEU A 47 6.95 4.64 3.74
N ILE A 48 5.72 4.19 4.00
CA ILE A 48 4.56 5.09 4.12
C ILE A 48 4.48 5.82 5.47
N GLN A 49 5.22 5.35 6.49
CA GLN A 49 5.37 6.04 7.77
C GLN A 49 6.37 7.20 7.67
N CYS A 50 7.34 7.13 6.75
CA CYS A 50 8.40 8.11 6.57
C CYS A 50 8.15 9.10 5.44
N TYR A 51 7.43 8.68 4.40
CA TYR A 51 7.38 9.38 3.13
C TYR A 51 5.96 9.66 2.65
N LYS A 52 5.83 10.79 1.95
CA LYS A 52 4.62 11.14 1.20
C LYS A 52 4.59 10.38 -0.13
N VAL A 53 4.20 9.13 -0.07
CA VAL A 53 3.91 8.32 -1.26
C VAL A 53 2.51 8.66 -1.76
N ASP A 54 2.36 9.05 -3.03
CA ASP A 54 1.19 9.73 -3.60
C ASP A 54 -0.15 9.14 -3.13
N PHE A 55 -0.39 7.85 -3.41
CA PHE A 55 -1.64 7.18 -3.05
C PHE A 55 -1.90 7.23 -1.53
N TYR A 56 -0.90 6.87 -0.74
CA TYR A 56 -1.02 6.74 0.71
C TYR A 56 -1.18 8.11 1.39
N TYR A 57 -0.47 9.11 0.89
CA TYR A 57 -0.50 10.44 1.44
C TYR A 57 -1.84 11.14 1.11
N GLN A 58 -2.31 11.06 -0.14
CA GLN A 58 -3.60 11.61 -0.54
C GLN A 58 -4.78 11.00 0.22
N LYS A 59 -4.70 9.72 0.58
CA LYS A 59 -5.69 9.02 1.41
C LYS A 59 -5.50 9.24 2.92
N ASN A 60 -4.56 10.09 3.33
CA ASN A 60 -4.23 10.37 4.73
C ASN A 60 -3.81 9.15 5.57
N ILE A 61 -3.29 8.10 4.93
CA ILE A 61 -2.94 6.83 5.61
C ILE A 61 -1.86 7.04 6.70
N HIS A 62 -0.97 7.99 6.50
CA HIS A 62 0.07 8.38 7.47
C HIS A 62 -0.49 9.02 8.77
N LYS A 63 -1.79 9.32 8.83
CA LYS A 63 -2.52 9.82 10.01
C LYS A 63 -3.43 8.76 10.63
N CYS A 64 -3.65 7.64 9.96
CA CYS A 64 -4.49 6.55 10.47
C CYS A 64 -3.83 5.86 11.68
N PRO A 65 -4.63 5.28 12.58
CA PRO A 65 -4.15 4.32 13.58
C PRO A 65 -3.33 3.20 12.94
N THR A 66 -2.37 2.63 13.69
CA THR A 66 -1.43 1.63 13.17
C THR A 66 -2.14 0.44 12.51
N MET A 67 -3.17 -0.13 13.14
CA MET A 67 -3.88 -1.29 12.56
C MET A 67 -4.62 -0.95 11.25
N ASP A 68 -5.18 0.25 11.14
CA ASP A 68 -5.84 0.71 9.91
C ASP A 68 -4.80 0.87 8.78
N ARG A 69 -3.65 1.46 9.10
CA ARG A 69 -2.54 1.59 8.16
C ARG A 69 -2.01 0.23 7.71
N ILE A 70 -1.83 -0.71 8.64
CA ILE A 70 -1.42 -2.09 8.34
C ILE A 70 -2.42 -2.75 7.39
N SER A 71 -3.73 -2.65 7.65
CA SER A 71 -4.77 -3.21 6.79
C SER A 71 -4.67 -2.70 5.35
N VAL A 72 -4.45 -1.39 5.16
CA VAL A 72 -4.27 -0.80 3.82
C VAL A 72 -3.00 -1.30 3.12
N VAL A 73 -1.88 -1.41 3.84
CA VAL A 73 -0.61 -1.95 3.27
C VAL A 73 -0.76 -3.41 2.88
N LEU A 74 -1.33 -4.24 3.76
CA LEU A 74 -1.54 -5.66 3.50
C LEU A 74 -2.44 -5.89 2.30
N MET A 75 -3.56 -5.18 2.21
CA MET A 75 -4.46 -5.30 1.07
C MET A 75 -3.80 -4.85 -0.22
N ARG A 76 -3.18 -3.67 -0.24
CA ARG A 76 -2.67 -3.06 -1.48
C ARG A 76 -1.39 -3.70 -1.98
N GLU A 77 -0.49 -4.05 -1.06
CA GLU A 77 0.83 -4.53 -1.44
C GLU A 77 0.89 -6.05 -1.51
N PHE A 78 0.14 -6.74 -0.65
CA PHE A 78 0.19 -8.20 -0.51
C PHE A 78 -1.10 -8.91 -0.95
N GLY A 79 -2.20 -8.18 -1.18
CA GLY A 79 -3.51 -8.79 -1.47
C GLY A 79 -4.15 -9.48 -0.27
N ILE A 80 -3.73 -9.16 0.94
CA ILE A 80 -4.18 -9.80 2.19
C ILE A 80 -5.20 -8.90 2.87
N ASP A 81 -6.40 -9.42 3.09
CA ASP A 81 -7.48 -8.70 3.77
C ASP A 81 -7.39 -8.88 5.29
N LEU A 82 -6.79 -7.88 5.97
CA LEU A 82 -6.83 -7.81 7.43
C LEU A 82 -8.20 -7.31 7.88
N LYS A 83 -9.07 -8.28 8.18
CA LYS A 83 -10.45 -8.07 8.64
C LYS A 83 -10.45 -7.69 10.12
N CYS A 84 -11.42 -6.86 10.49
CA CYS A 84 -11.71 -6.51 11.87
C CYS A 84 -13.16 -6.87 12.19
N LYS A 85 -13.38 -7.68 13.22
CA LYS A 85 -14.72 -7.98 13.72
C LYS A 85 -14.92 -7.35 15.09
N ASN A 86 -15.92 -6.48 15.17
CA ASN A 86 -16.41 -5.98 16.44
C ASN A 86 -17.17 -7.11 17.14
N LEU A 87 -16.73 -7.45 18.36
CA LEU A 87 -17.29 -8.54 19.17
C LEU A 87 -17.66 -7.98 20.54
N ASP A 88 -18.97 -7.99 20.84
CA ASP A 88 -19.53 -7.69 22.16
C ASP A 88 -20.02 -8.99 22.84
N HIS A 89 -20.59 -9.90 22.06
CA HIS A 89 -20.93 -11.28 22.44
C HIS A 89 -20.16 -12.28 21.54
N ASP A 90 -20.02 -13.55 21.95
CA ASP A 90 -19.37 -14.63 21.18
C ASP A 90 -17.86 -14.44 20.91
N PHE A 91 -17.16 -13.69 21.77
CA PHE A 91 -15.73 -13.42 21.64
C PHE A 91 -14.89 -14.70 21.53
N LEU A 92 -15.09 -15.65 22.45
CA LEU A 92 -14.34 -16.91 22.47
C LEU A 92 -14.66 -17.81 21.28
N ASP A 93 -15.94 -17.94 20.94
CA ASP A 93 -16.38 -18.76 19.81
C ASP A 93 -15.80 -18.25 18.49
N PHE A 94 -15.75 -16.93 18.33
CA PHE A 94 -15.12 -16.32 17.17
C PHE A 94 -13.62 -16.61 17.08
N ILE A 95 -12.89 -16.48 18.20
CA ILE A 95 -11.45 -16.78 18.24
C ILE A 95 -11.24 -18.25 17.90
N ASN A 96 -11.94 -19.16 18.57
CA ASN A 96 -11.80 -20.60 18.40
C ASN A 96 -12.12 -21.05 16.96
N LEU A 97 -13.16 -20.49 16.34
CA LEU A 97 -13.50 -20.76 14.95
C LEU A 97 -12.37 -20.36 14.00
N ASN A 98 -11.75 -19.20 14.20
CA ASN A 98 -10.64 -18.75 13.34
C ASN A 98 -9.38 -19.59 13.56
N LEU A 99 -9.05 -19.90 14.81
CA LEU A 99 -7.92 -20.78 15.12
C LEU A 99 -8.12 -22.18 14.52
N SER A 100 -9.35 -22.73 14.52
CA SER A 100 -9.64 -24.02 13.87
C SER A 100 -9.46 -24.00 12.35
N LYS A 101 -9.57 -22.82 11.74
CA LYS A 101 -9.30 -22.57 10.31
C LYS A 101 -7.85 -22.21 10.03
N ASN A 102 -6.99 -22.29 11.05
CA ASN A 102 -5.59 -21.87 10.97
C ASN A 102 -5.40 -20.39 10.59
N ASN A 103 -6.39 -19.54 10.91
CA ASN A 103 -6.30 -18.10 10.72
C ASN A 103 -5.66 -17.46 11.96
N PRO A 104 -4.64 -16.60 11.81
CA PRO A 104 -4.06 -15.91 12.95
C PRO A 104 -5.07 -14.90 13.47
N VAL A 105 -5.17 -14.83 14.80
CA VAL A 105 -6.11 -13.95 15.47
C VAL A 105 -5.34 -12.96 16.32
N PHE A 106 -5.58 -11.67 16.07
CA PHE A 106 -4.94 -10.58 16.78
C PHE A 106 -5.95 -9.90 17.70
N VAL A 107 -5.70 -9.97 19.01
CA VAL A 107 -6.59 -9.43 20.04
C VAL A 107 -5.97 -8.16 20.63
N PRO A 108 -6.60 -6.99 20.43
CA PRO A 108 -6.18 -5.78 21.11
C PRO A 108 -6.43 -5.89 22.61
N ALA A 109 -5.43 -5.51 23.40
CA ALA A 109 -5.46 -5.61 24.84
C ALA A 109 -5.07 -4.30 25.50
N ASN A 110 -5.66 -4.05 26.68
CA ASN A 110 -5.23 -3.01 27.59
C ASN A 110 -4.33 -3.63 28.66
N LEU A 111 -3.04 -3.29 28.63
CA LEU A 111 -2.05 -3.82 29.57
C LEU A 111 -2.30 -3.39 31.01
N LYS A 112 -3.12 -2.37 31.25
CA LYS A 112 -3.58 -1.97 32.59
C LYS A 112 -4.24 -3.12 33.35
N GLU A 113 -4.88 -4.04 32.64
CA GLU A 113 -5.59 -5.17 33.24
C GLU A 113 -4.76 -6.45 33.36
N LEU A 114 -3.50 -6.42 32.90
CA LEU A 114 -2.62 -7.58 32.81
C LEU A 114 -1.60 -7.58 33.96
N TYR A 115 -1.72 -8.54 34.88
CA TYR A 115 -1.02 -8.51 36.18
C TYR A 115 0.51 -8.52 36.12
N TYR A 116 1.09 -9.03 35.03
CA TYR A 116 2.53 -9.09 34.83
C TYR A 116 3.07 -7.92 33.98
N SER A 117 2.20 -7.00 33.53
CA SER A 117 2.63 -5.83 32.77
C SER A 117 3.14 -4.71 33.70
N LEU A 118 4.11 -3.94 33.23
CA LEU A 118 4.54 -2.68 33.85
C LEU A 118 3.41 -1.63 33.96
N HIS A 119 2.37 -1.76 33.12
CA HIS A 119 1.23 -0.85 33.10
C HIS A 119 0.10 -1.29 34.04
N TYR A 120 0.24 -2.45 34.70
CA TYR A 120 -0.82 -3.03 35.51
C TYR A 120 -1.33 -2.05 36.57
N LYS A 121 -2.63 -1.74 36.50
CA LYS A 121 -3.34 -0.77 37.36
C LYS A 121 -2.79 0.66 37.37
N THR A 122 -1.82 1.01 36.52
CA THR A 122 -1.20 2.35 36.52
C THR A 122 -1.67 3.21 35.35
N SER A 123 -1.71 2.66 34.15
CA SER A 123 -1.97 3.43 32.92
C SER A 123 -2.58 2.57 31.84
N ASP A 124 -3.52 3.14 31.08
CA ASP A 124 -4.07 2.50 29.89
C ASP A 124 -3.00 2.45 28.80
N TRP A 125 -2.68 1.23 28.32
CA TRP A 125 -1.62 1.02 27.33
C TRP A 125 -2.00 -0.09 26.37
N ILE A 126 -1.95 0.22 25.07
CA ILE A 126 -2.35 -0.70 24.01
C ILE A 126 -1.28 -1.76 23.75
N HIS A 127 -1.72 -3.00 23.53
CA HIS A 127 -0.90 -4.11 23.07
C HIS A 127 -1.72 -5.00 22.15
N LEU A 128 -1.07 -5.80 21.30
CA LEU A 128 -1.73 -6.72 20.39
C LEU A 128 -1.21 -8.14 20.62
N PHE A 129 -2.09 -9.03 21.09
CA PHE A 129 -1.75 -10.44 21.25
C PHE A 129 -1.98 -11.18 19.94
N LEU A 130 -1.00 -11.97 19.49
CA LEU A 130 -1.17 -12.96 18.43
C LEU A 130 -1.49 -14.32 19.05
N LEU A 131 -2.73 -14.77 18.87
CA LEU A 131 -3.18 -16.09 19.29
C LEU A 131 -3.00 -17.10 18.16
N TYR A 132 -2.50 -18.28 18.50
CA TYR A 132 -2.25 -19.35 17.51
C TYR A 132 -2.77 -20.73 17.92
N GLU A 133 -3.16 -20.94 19.17
CA GLU A 133 -3.73 -22.20 19.63
C GLU A 133 -4.63 -21.99 20.86
N TYR A 134 -5.63 -22.85 21.02
CA TYR A 134 -6.46 -22.94 22.23
C TYR A 134 -6.40 -24.37 22.77
N ASN A 135 -6.17 -24.51 24.08
CA ASN A 135 -6.21 -25.77 24.79
C ASN A 135 -7.47 -25.85 25.64
N SER A 136 -8.44 -26.66 25.22
CA SER A 136 -9.72 -26.85 25.93
C SER A 136 -9.57 -27.55 27.29
N ASN A 137 -8.54 -28.36 27.48
CA ASN A 137 -8.33 -29.10 28.73
C ASN A 137 -7.83 -28.18 29.85
N THR A 138 -7.01 -27.18 29.50
CA THR A 138 -6.44 -26.23 30.46
C THR A 138 -7.13 -24.86 30.43
N ASN A 139 -8.01 -24.62 29.45
CA ASN A 139 -8.66 -23.34 29.18
C ASN A 139 -7.65 -22.19 29.02
N LEU A 140 -6.59 -22.45 28.25
CA LEU A 140 -5.50 -21.51 27.95
C LEU A 140 -5.38 -21.28 26.45
N TYR A 141 -5.12 -20.03 26.08
CA TYR A 141 -4.70 -19.67 24.72
C TYR A 141 -3.18 -19.58 24.64
N SER A 142 -2.59 -20.22 23.63
CA SER A 142 -1.19 -20.00 23.30
C SER A 142 -1.05 -18.70 22.51
N THR A 143 -0.14 -17.85 22.97
CA THR A 143 0.12 -16.53 22.40
C THR A 143 1.61 -16.28 22.25
N LEU A 144 1.95 -15.25 21.49
CA LEU A 144 3.23 -14.57 21.62
C LEU A 144 3.04 -13.29 22.44
N ASP A 145 3.95 -13.01 23.37
CA ASP A 145 3.93 -11.82 24.22
C ASP A 145 5.36 -11.35 24.54
N SER A 146 5.58 -10.03 24.51
CA SER A 146 6.85 -9.39 24.90
C SER A 146 6.80 -8.70 26.26
N SER A 147 5.60 -8.56 26.86
CA SER A 147 5.42 -7.84 28.13
C SER A 147 5.86 -8.62 29.37
N GLN A 148 6.24 -9.89 29.24
CA GLN A 148 6.72 -10.75 30.31
C GLN A 148 8.18 -10.50 30.70
N VAL A 149 8.99 -10.03 29.76
CA VAL A 149 10.44 -9.94 29.93
C VAL A 149 10.83 -8.47 29.99
N TYR A 150 11.35 -8.04 31.15
CA TYR A 150 11.91 -6.69 31.28
C TYR A 150 13.28 -6.65 30.60
N GLN A 151 13.31 -6.43 29.28
CA GLN A 151 14.52 -6.27 28.50
C GLN A 151 14.39 -5.08 27.53
N GLU A 152 15.53 -4.52 27.12
CA GLU A 152 15.59 -3.40 26.16
C GLU A 152 15.13 -3.82 24.74
N PHE A 153 15.10 -5.12 24.45
CA PHE A 153 14.66 -5.69 23.18
C PHE A 153 13.20 -6.13 23.24
N SER A 154 12.49 -5.97 22.12
CA SER A 154 11.06 -6.24 21.99
C SER A 154 10.75 -7.67 21.55
N ASN A 155 11.61 -8.63 21.91
CA ASN A 155 11.44 -10.02 21.49
C ASN A 155 10.13 -10.61 22.04
N TYR A 156 9.38 -11.27 21.17
CA TYR A 156 8.16 -11.96 21.50
C TYR A 156 8.45 -13.42 21.84
N TYR A 157 7.97 -13.88 23.00
CA TYR A 157 8.16 -15.25 23.45
C TYR A 157 6.85 -16.02 23.44
N LYS A 158 6.95 -17.34 23.24
CA LYS A 158 5.80 -18.25 23.40
C LYS A 158 5.33 -18.19 24.84
N PHE A 159 4.05 -17.91 25.00
CA PHE A 159 3.40 -17.78 26.29
C PHE A 159 1.98 -18.32 26.24
N VAL A 160 1.35 -18.44 27.40
CA VAL A 160 -0.05 -18.88 27.52
C VAL A 160 -0.84 -17.89 28.35
N ILE A 161 -2.05 -17.56 27.90
CA ILE A 161 -2.94 -16.64 28.59
C ILE A 161 -4.26 -17.34 28.97
N PRO A 162 -4.69 -17.26 30.24
CA PRO A 162 -6.00 -17.77 30.63
C PRO A 162 -7.14 -17.03 29.94
N THR A 163 -8.18 -17.78 29.57
CA THR A 163 -9.37 -17.26 28.87
C THR A 163 -10.00 -16.05 29.55
N ASN A 164 -10.18 -16.09 30.87
CA ASN A 164 -10.76 -15.00 31.64
C ASN A 164 -9.88 -13.73 31.63
N ILE A 165 -8.55 -13.88 31.59
CA ILE A 165 -7.63 -12.73 31.48
C ILE A 165 -7.71 -12.14 30.07
N LEU A 166 -7.74 -12.97 29.02
CA LEU A 166 -7.86 -12.53 27.64
C LEU A 166 -9.16 -11.73 27.39
N GLU A 167 -10.29 -12.20 27.91
CA GLU A 167 -11.56 -11.47 27.85
C GLU A 167 -11.48 -10.13 28.58
N LYS A 168 -10.88 -10.12 29.78
CA LYS A 168 -10.76 -8.92 30.60
C LYS A 168 -9.91 -7.84 29.92
N ILE A 169 -8.74 -8.20 29.39
CA ILE A 169 -7.86 -7.24 28.71
C ILE A 169 -8.46 -6.73 27.39
N TYR A 170 -9.22 -7.57 26.67
CA TYR A 170 -9.92 -7.17 25.46
C TYR A 170 -11.09 -6.23 25.76
N ARG A 171 -11.91 -6.55 26.76
CA ARG A 171 -13.02 -5.68 27.18
C ARG A 171 -12.53 -4.31 27.61
N SER A 172 -11.45 -4.26 28.39
CA SER A 172 -10.85 -2.98 28.80
C SER A 172 -10.23 -2.21 27.62
N SER A 173 -9.68 -2.89 26.60
CA SER A 173 -9.16 -2.23 25.39
C SER A 173 -10.25 -1.61 24.53
N ARG A 174 -11.45 -2.21 24.53
CA ARG A 174 -12.65 -1.68 23.88
C ARG A 174 -13.14 -0.42 24.59
N GLU A 175 -13.32 -0.52 25.89
CA GLU A 175 -13.91 0.54 26.73
C GLU A 175 -12.99 1.76 26.85
N ASN A 176 -11.67 1.56 27.03
CA ASN A 176 -10.74 2.64 27.40
C ASN A 176 -9.79 3.06 26.27
N LEU A 177 -9.54 2.20 25.29
CA LEU A 177 -8.58 2.46 24.20
C LEU A 177 -9.26 2.56 22.82
N SER A 178 -10.60 2.53 22.76
CA SER A 178 -11.39 2.64 21.53
C SER A 178 -11.00 1.60 20.46
N SER A 179 -10.66 0.39 20.89
CA SER A 179 -10.29 -0.70 19.98
C SER A 179 -11.47 -1.09 19.08
N LYS A 180 -11.26 -1.18 17.76
CA LYS A 180 -12.34 -1.50 16.81
C LYS A 180 -12.89 -2.92 16.94
N GLY A 181 -12.07 -3.86 17.37
CA GLY A 181 -12.43 -5.26 17.51
C GLY A 181 -11.24 -6.20 17.37
N VAL A 182 -11.50 -7.48 17.18
CA VAL A 182 -10.49 -8.51 16.94
C VAL A 182 -10.13 -8.54 15.46
N TYR A 183 -8.83 -8.60 15.16
CA TYR A 183 -8.33 -8.65 13.78
C TYR A 183 -7.94 -10.07 13.38
N TYR A 184 -8.06 -10.39 12.10
CA TYR A 184 -7.65 -11.67 11.53
C TYR A 184 -7.52 -11.54 10.02
N PHE A 185 -6.80 -12.45 9.38
CA PHE A 185 -6.85 -12.65 7.93
C PHE A 185 -7.02 -14.13 7.61
N ASP A 186 -7.55 -14.42 6.43
CA ASP A 186 -7.71 -15.80 5.99
C ASP A 186 -6.36 -16.36 5.53
N SER A 187 -5.93 -17.45 6.15
CA SER A 187 -4.68 -18.12 5.83
C SER A 187 -4.57 -18.56 4.37
N ASN A 188 -5.71 -18.80 3.70
CA ASN A 188 -5.76 -19.17 2.29
C ASN A 188 -5.44 -18.00 1.34
N GLN A 189 -5.49 -16.76 1.81
CA GLN A 189 -5.12 -15.58 1.00
C GLN A 189 -3.61 -15.41 0.87
N ILE A 190 -2.82 -16.12 1.69
CA ILE A 190 -1.38 -15.91 1.76
C ILE A 190 -0.66 -16.92 0.89
N SER A 191 -0.05 -16.42 -0.19
CA SER A 191 0.82 -17.24 -1.04
C SER A 191 2.07 -17.65 -0.29
N LYS A 192 2.50 -18.90 -0.44
CA LYS A 192 3.80 -19.35 0.07
C LYS A 192 4.95 -18.98 -0.86
N ASN A 193 4.63 -18.86 -2.14
CA ASN A 193 5.59 -18.52 -3.18
C ASN A 193 5.47 -17.02 -3.42
N ILE A 194 6.53 -16.31 -3.06
CA ILE A 194 6.64 -14.87 -3.27
C ILE A 194 7.83 -14.58 -4.15
N ASP A 195 7.64 -13.66 -5.07
CA ASP A 195 8.73 -13.08 -5.84
C ASP A 195 9.32 -11.91 -5.04
N VAL A 196 10.34 -12.22 -4.23
CA VAL A 196 11.03 -11.22 -3.39
C VAL A 196 11.63 -10.10 -4.26
N VAL A 197 12.14 -10.42 -5.45
CA VAL A 197 12.70 -9.42 -6.37
C VAL A 197 11.61 -8.46 -6.82
N HIS A 198 10.44 -8.97 -7.21
CA HIS A 198 9.29 -8.15 -7.57
C HIS A 198 8.86 -7.21 -6.44
N PHE A 199 8.70 -7.72 -5.21
CA PHE A 199 8.29 -6.88 -4.08
C PHE A 199 9.32 -5.78 -3.76
N VAL A 200 10.62 -6.10 -3.79
CA VAL A 200 11.66 -5.10 -3.54
C VAL A 200 11.70 -4.07 -4.66
N LYS A 201 11.61 -4.50 -5.93
CA LYS A 201 11.57 -3.59 -7.08
C LYS A 201 10.33 -2.68 -7.03
N LYS A 202 9.17 -3.19 -6.63
CA LYS A 202 7.95 -2.41 -6.39
C LYS A 202 8.14 -1.39 -5.27
N CYS A 203 8.76 -1.78 -4.15
CA CYS A 203 9.06 -0.86 -3.05
C CYS A 203 10.01 0.27 -3.50
N LEU A 204 11.04 -0.08 -4.27
CA LEU A 204 11.96 0.91 -4.88
C LEU A 204 11.25 1.82 -5.87
N TYR A 205 10.34 1.28 -6.68
CA TYR A 205 9.53 2.07 -7.59
C TYR A 205 8.70 3.12 -6.84
N LEU A 206 8.00 2.69 -5.78
CA LEU A 206 7.22 3.60 -4.94
C LEU A 206 8.10 4.71 -4.33
N PHE A 207 9.31 4.34 -3.89
CA PHE A 207 10.26 5.30 -3.34
C PHE A 207 10.84 6.25 -4.40
N CYS A 208 11.29 5.76 -5.55
CA CYS A 208 11.98 6.58 -6.54
C CYS A 208 11.02 7.45 -7.37
N PHE A 209 9.80 6.95 -7.67
CA PHE A 209 8.93 7.55 -8.68
C PHE A 209 7.51 7.89 -8.22
N LYS A 210 7.04 7.37 -7.06
CA LYS A 210 5.69 7.67 -6.53
C LYS A 210 5.69 8.45 -5.24
N ARG A 211 6.83 9.04 -4.86
CA ARG A 211 6.88 10.04 -3.80
C ARG A 211 6.58 11.42 -4.40
N MET A 212 5.84 12.24 -3.66
CA MET A 212 5.61 13.64 -4.02
C MET A 212 6.93 14.43 -4.09
N ASP A 213 6.95 15.54 -4.85
CA ASP A 213 8.14 16.41 -5.02
C ASP A 213 8.80 16.83 -3.69
N MET A 214 7.99 17.07 -2.64
CA MET A 214 8.44 17.30 -1.27
C MET A 214 8.04 16.11 -0.39
N PRO A 215 8.83 15.02 -0.37
CA PRO A 215 8.37 13.72 0.11
C PRO A 215 8.41 13.55 1.63
N PHE A 216 8.80 14.57 2.39
CA PHE A 216 9.08 14.47 3.83
C PHE A 216 7.85 14.78 4.67
N ILE A 217 7.37 13.81 5.45
CA ILE A 217 6.26 14.03 6.39
C ILE A 217 6.66 15.04 7.48
N GLU A 218 7.94 15.03 7.88
CA GLU A 218 8.52 15.98 8.83
C GLU A 218 8.33 17.45 8.39
N LYS A 219 8.33 17.72 7.09
CA LYS A 219 8.12 19.09 6.56
C LYS A 219 6.70 19.59 6.80
N ASP A 220 5.70 18.73 6.80
CA ASP A 220 4.33 19.15 7.13
C ASP A 220 4.21 19.53 8.59
N LEU A 221 4.84 18.75 9.49
CA LEU A 221 4.87 19.05 10.91
C LEU A 221 5.58 20.38 11.18
N LEU A 222 6.71 20.62 10.50
CA LEU A 222 7.44 21.89 10.62
C LEU A 222 6.62 23.06 10.08
N LYS A 223 5.99 22.90 8.91
CA LYS A 223 5.12 23.92 8.31
C LYS A 223 3.94 24.25 9.23
N GLU A 224 3.27 23.24 9.78
CA GLU A 224 2.18 23.43 10.74
C GLU A 224 2.66 24.16 11.99
N GLY A 225 3.84 23.83 12.50
CA GLY A 225 4.45 24.55 13.62
C GLY A 225 4.72 26.03 13.30
N ILE A 226 5.27 26.34 12.11
CA ILE A 226 5.50 27.71 11.65
C ILE A 226 4.19 28.49 11.53
N GLU A 227 3.16 27.89 10.93
CA GLU A 227 1.88 28.55 10.64
C GLU A 227 1.02 28.73 11.89
N LYS A 228 0.94 27.72 12.76
CA LYS A 228 0.06 27.72 13.93
C LYS A 228 0.76 28.17 15.21
N ASN A 229 2.09 28.33 15.19
CA ASN A 229 2.95 28.63 16.34
C ASN A 229 2.76 27.68 17.55
N THR A 230 2.24 26.47 17.30
CA THR A 230 2.02 25.42 18.30
C THR A 230 2.15 24.05 17.64
N LEU A 231 2.70 23.09 18.36
CA LEU A 231 2.69 21.66 18.01
C LEU A 231 2.35 20.86 19.27
N SER A 232 1.62 19.76 19.11
CA SER A 232 1.33 18.88 20.24
C SER A 232 2.58 18.06 20.62
N LYS A 233 2.62 17.55 21.86
CA LYS A 233 3.67 16.60 22.27
C LYS A 233 3.69 15.35 21.37
N SER A 234 2.52 14.92 20.87
CA SER A 234 2.40 13.81 19.94
C SER A 234 3.11 14.10 18.62
N ASP A 235 2.95 15.31 18.07
CA ASP A 235 3.57 15.70 16.80
C ASP A 235 5.10 15.75 16.92
N ILE A 236 5.61 16.25 18.05
CA ILE A 236 7.05 16.27 18.33
C ILE A 236 7.60 14.84 18.46
N ARG A 237 6.88 13.93 19.14
CA ARG A 237 7.27 12.51 19.21
C ARG A 237 7.21 11.86 17.83
N LYS A 238 6.20 12.15 17.02
CA LYS A 238 6.07 11.65 15.65
C LYS A 238 7.27 12.07 14.80
N PHE A 239 7.73 13.32 14.90
CA PHE A 239 8.92 13.79 14.22
C PHE A 239 10.15 12.94 14.57
N PHE A 240 10.35 12.67 15.86
CA PHE A 240 11.45 11.82 16.33
C PHE A 240 11.33 10.38 15.80
N ASN A 241 10.13 9.81 15.85
CA ASN A 241 9.89 8.42 15.45
C ASN A 241 10.10 8.18 13.95
N ILE A 242 9.92 9.19 13.10
CA ILE A 242 10.20 9.05 11.66
C ILE A 242 11.66 8.67 11.40
N LEU A 243 12.63 9.13 12.21
CA LEU A 243 14.01 8.69 12.11
C LEU A 243 14.14 7.17 12.33
N HIS A 244 13.49 6.65 13.37
CA HIS A 244 13.49 5.21 13.66
C HIS A 244 12.87 4.40 12.53
N TYR A 245 11.79 4.90 11.94
CA TYR A 245 11.16 4.25 10.80
C TYR A 245 12.07 4.22 9.55
N LYS A 246 12.80 5.31 9.28
CA LYS A 246 13.81 5.36 8.20
C LYS A 246 14.95 4.37 8.43
N GLU A 247 15.40 4.23 9.67
CA GLU A 247 16.44 3.26 10.03
C GLU A 247 16.01 1.82 9.73
N VAL A 248 14.78 1.43 10.10
CA VAL A 248 14.21 0.11 9.77
C VAL A 248 14.10 -0.05 8.26
N PHE A 249 13.51 0.94 7.57
CA PHE A 249 13.31 0.90 6.12
C PHE A 249 14.61 0.61 5.35
N PHE A 250 15.67 1.37 5.62
CA PHE A 250 16.94 1.19 4.90
C PHE A 250 17.69 -0.07 5.33
N LYS A 251 17.60 -0.47 6.61
CA LYS A 251 18.22 -1.72 7.09
C LYS A 251 17.58 -2.95 6.43
N GLU A 252 16.26 -2.95 6.29
CA GLU A 252 15.54 -4.03 5.63
C GLU A 252 15.78 -4.08 4.12
N LEU A 253 15.82 -2.92 3.44
CA LEU A 253 16.25 -2.87 2.03
C LEU A 253 17.67 -3.43 1.85
N ASN A 254 18.60 -3.05 2.73
CA ASN A 254 19.97 -3.55 2.68
C ASN A 254 20.02 -5.07 2.84
N ARG A 255 19.18 -5.64 3.72
CA ARG A 255 19.05 -7.09 3.91
C ARG A 255 18.63 -7.78 2.61
N PHE A 256 17.66 -7.23 1.89
CA PHE A 256 17.22 -7.80 0.62
C PHE A 256 18.28 -7.68 -0.49
N PHE A 257 19.03 -6.58 -0.54
CA PHE A 257 20.10 -6.44 -1.55
C PHE A 257 21.23 -7.46 -1.38
N VAL A 258 21.41 -8.07 -0.21
CA VAL A 258 22.34 -9.20 -0.06
C VAL A 258 21.89 -10.39 -0.93
N ASN A 259 20.58 -10.62 -1.02
CA ASN A 259 19.98 -11.81 -1.64
C ASN A 259 19.52 -11.57 -3.09
N ILE A 260 19.28 -10.32 -3.47
CA ILE A 260 18.97 -9.91 -4.84
C ILE A 260 20.31 -9.56 -5.52
N GLU A 261 20.50 -9.88 -6.80
CA GLU A 261 21.76 -9.78 -7.57
C GLU A 261 22.29 -8.33 -7.79
N VAL A 262 22.15 -7.44 -6.80
CA VAL A 262 22.72 -6.10 -6.78
C VAL A 262 24.24 -6.21 -6.60
N SER A 263 25.00 -5.48 -7.43
CA SER A 263 26.45 -5.55 -7.42
C SER A 263 27.03 -5.16 -6.04
N PRO A 264 28.10 -5.84 -5.56
CA PRO A 264 28.71 -5.56 -4.25
C PRO A 264 29.05 -4.08 -4.04
N GLU A 265 29.50 -3.40 -5.09
CA GLU A 265 29.88 -1.98 -5.05
C GLU A 265 28.67 -1.08 -4.77
N LEU A 266 27.55 -1.31 -5.45
CA LEU A 266 26.31 -0.54 -5.21
C LEU A 266 25.73 -0.81 -3.83
N ARG A 267 25.83 -2.06 -3.34
CA ARG A 267 25.39 -2.40 -1.99
C ARG A 267 26.19 -1.67 -0.93
N GLU A 268 27.51 -1.62 -1.09
CA GLU A 268 28.38 -0.90 -0.15
C GLU A 268 28.18 0.63 -0.27
N GLU A 269 27.98 1.17 -1.48
CA GLU A 269 27.62 2.57 -1.70
C GLU A 269 26.30 2.90 -0.97
N PHE A 270 25.27 2.04 -1.10
CA PHE A 270 23.99 2.21 -0.42
C PHE A 270 24.17 2.14 1.09
N LYS A 271 24.85 1.11 1.58
CA LYS A 271 25.09 0.87 3.00
C LYS A 271 25.75 2.07 3.67
N LYS A 272 26.84 2.55 3.07
CA LYS A 272 27.54 3.74 3.55
C LYS A 272 26.65 4.98 3.51
N SER A 273 25.90 5.17 2.42
CA SER A 273 25.04 6.34 2.26
C SER A 273 23.93 6.44 3.32
N TYR A 274 23.24 5.33 3.62
CA TYR A 274 22.17 5.35 4.62
C TYR A 274 22.75 5.40 6.04
N GLN A 275 23.87 4.74 6.31
CA GLN A 275 24.53 4.83 7.62
C GLN A 275 24.98 6.26 7.93
N ASP A 276 25.54 6.96 6.94
CA ASP A 276 25.89 8.38 7.05
C ASP A 276 24.66 9.26 7.32
N LEU A 277 23.54 9.00 6.64
CA LEU A 277 22.27 9.70 6.88
C LEU A 277 21.78 9.48 8.31
N ILE A 278 21.71 8.22 8.77
CA ILE A 278 21.21 7.88 10.10
C ILE A 278 22.12 8.48 11.19
N LYS A 279 23.44 8.45 11.00
CA LYS A 279 24.41 9.07 11.91
C LYS A 279 24.19 10.59 12.02
N GLU A 280 24.07 11.28 10.89
CA GLU A 280 23.79 12.72 10.86
C GLU A 280 22.44 13.03 11.52
N ALA A 281 21.40 12.28 11.18
CA ALA A 281 20.07 12.49 11.74
C ALA A 281 20.04 12.25 13.26
N LYS A 282 20.74 11.25 13.78
CA LYS A 282 20.89 11.04 15.24
C LYS A 282 21.54 12.23 15.96
N MET A 283 22.40 13.00 15.28
CA MET A 283 23.01 14.21 15.83
C MET A 283 22.11 15.46 15.69
N VAL A 284 21.34 15.54 14.60
CA VAL A 284 20.57 16.73 14.23
C VAL A 284 19.14 16.71 14.78
N VAL A 285 18.47 15.56 14.77
CA VAL A 285 17.07 15.41 15.22
C VAL A 285 16.88 15.87 16.68
N PRO A 286 17.73 15.51 17.67
CA PRO A 286 17.58 16.03 19.03
C PRO A 286 17.66 17.57 19.11
N LYS A 287 18.51 18.19 18.27
CA LYS A 287 18.61 19.65 18.17
C LYS A 287 17.33 20.24 17.56
N ILE A 288 16.78 19.60 16.53
CA ILE A 288 15.48 19.99 15.95
C ILE A 288 14.39 19.90 17.01
N THR A 289 14.26 18.77 17.69
CA THR A 289 13.29 18.55 18.77
C THR A 289 13.38 19.62 19.86
N TYR A 290 14.60 19.99 20.28
CA TYR A 290 14.80 21.08 21.22
C TYR A 290 14.29 22.43 20.68
N GLN A 291 14.56 22.76 19.41
CA GLN A 291 14.01 23.97 18.79
C GLN A 291 12.48 23.94 18.68
N LEU A 292 11.88 22.78 18.40
CA LEU A 292 10.42 22.61 18.39
C LEU A 292 9.82 22.89 19.77
N TYR A 293 10.45 22.39 20.85
CA TYR A 293 10.04 22.71 22.23
C TYR A 293 10.18 24.19 22.57
N LYS A 294 11.19 24.87 22.03
CA LYS A 294 11.39 26.32 22.16
C LYS A 294 10.52 27.15 21.21
N LYS A 295 9.64 26.52 20.43
CA LYS A 295 8.81 27.16 19.38
C LYS A 295 9.61 27.92 18.33
N ASN A 296 10.88 27.56 18.13
CA ASN A 296 11.74 28.14 17.11
C ASN A 296 11.67 27.31 15.82
N TYR A 297 10.51 27.34 15.18
CA TYR A 297 10.19 26.44 14.06
C TYR A 297 11.02 26.74 12.80
N SER A 298 11.43 27.98 12.56
CA SER A 298 12.30 28.33 11.44
C SER A 298 13.67 27.67 11.58
N ASN A 299 14.31 27.79 12.75
CA ASN A 299 15.61 27.16 12.99
C ASN A 299 15.51 25.62 12.99
N ALA A 300 14.39 25.06 13.46
CA ALA A 300 14.10 23.64 13.32
C ALA A 300 14.07 23.22 11.84
N ASN A 301 13.42 24.01 11.00
CA ASN A 301 13.33 23.78 9.57
C ASN A 301 14.69 23.87 8.86
N ASP A 302 15.51 24.88 9.19
CA ASP A 302 16.84 25.05 8.61
C ASP A 302 17.78 23.88 8.95
N LYS A 303 17.67 23.36 10.18
CA LYS A 303 18.41 22.16 10.59
C LYS A 303 17.94 20.91 9.84
N PHE A 304 16.65 20.81 9.53
CA PHE A 304 16.11 19.66 8.81
C PHE A 304 16.60 19.61 7.34
N GLU A 305 16.91 20.74 6.71
CA GLU A 305 17.51 20.78 5.37
C GLU A 305 18.84 20.02 5.28
N VAL A 306 19.60 19.93 6.39
CA VAL A 306 20.84 19.14 6.44
C VAL A 306 20.55 17.66 6.22
N ILE A 307 19.46 17.15 6.80
CA ILE A 307 19.02 15.76 6.67
C ILE A 307 18.54 15.50 5.24
N ILE A 308 17.74 16.40 4.66
CA ILE A 308 17.26 16.30 3.27
C ILE A 308 18.43 16.14 2.28
N LYS A 309 19.46 16.97 2.42
CA LYS A 309 20.66 16.92 1.54
C LYS A 309 21.40 15.58 1.63
N LYS A 310 21.48 14.98 2.82
CA LYS A 310 22.09 13.64 3.00
C LYS A 310 21.22 12.57 2.38
N GLU A 311 19.91 12.69 2.52
CA GLU A 311 18.95 11.71 2.04
C GLU A 311 18.85 11.67 0.51
N LEU A 312 19.11 12.79 -0.16
CA LEU A 312 19.25 12.83 -1.63
C LEU A 312 20.34 11.86 -2.12
N ARG A 313 21.43 11.69 -1.36
CA ARG A 313 22.49 10.73 -1.71
C ARG A 313 21.96 9.30 -1.68
N VAL A 314 21.22 8.94 -0.64
CA VAL A 314 20.57 7.62 -0.52
C VAL A 314 19.59 7.40 -1.68
N THR A 315 18.81 8.43 -2.02
CA THR A 315 17.86 8.38 -3.14
C THR A 315 18.55 8.10 -4.46
N ASN A 316 19.67 8.77 -4.74
CA ASN A 316 20.43 8.56 -5.96
C ASN A 316 21.01 7.13 -6.05
N VAL A 317 21.47 6.57 -4.93
CA VAL A 317 21.96 5.18 -4.93
C VAL A 317 20.82 4.18 -5.15
N LEU A 318 19.68 4.40 -4.49
CA LEU A 318 18.49 3.56 -4.68
C LEU A 318 17.97 3.60 -6.11
N LEU A 319 18.04 4.75 -6.79
CA LEU A 319 17.70 4.86 -8.21
C LEU A 319 18.65 4.02 -9.08
N LYS A 320 19.97 4.10 -8.86
CA LYS A 320 20.94 3.25 -9.57
C LYS A 320 20.68 1.76 -9.32
N ILE A 321 20.30 1.39 -8.09
CA ILE A 321 19.95 0.00 -7.76
C ILE A 321 18.69 -0.42 -8.51
N TYR A 322 17.64 0.41 -8.53
CA TYR A 322 16.42 0.13 -9.27
C TYR A 322 16.69 -0.12 -10.77
N GLU A 323 17.52 0.70 -11.39
CA GLU A 323 17.90 0.57 -12.81
C GLU A 323 18.68 -0.71 -13.13
N LYS A 324 19.42 -1.26 -12.16
CA LYS A 324 20.25 -2.46 -12.34
C LYS A 324 19.62 -3.77 -11.90
N ILE A 325 18.53 -3.74 -11.14
CA ILE A 325 17.77 -4.95 -10.84
C ILE A 325 17.13 -5.38 -12.17
N SER A 326 17.72 -6.40 -12.79
CA SER A 326 17.27 -7.00 -14.04
C SER A 326 15.76 -7.25 -13.97
N GLU A 327 15.08 -7.00 -15.08
CA GLU A 327 13.79 -7.63 -15.30
C GLU A 327 14.09 -9.13 -15.26
N SER A 328 13.59 -9.83 -14.23
CA SER A 328 13.26 -11.22 -14.47
C SER A 328 12.35 -11.18 -15.69
N GLU A 329 12.80 -11.73 -16.80
CA GLU A 329 11.93 -12.18 -17.88
C GLU A 329 11.01 -13.24 -17.25
N VAL A 330 10.03 -12.76 -16.49
CA VAL A 330 8.81 -13.50 -16.28
C VAL A 330 8.16 -13.42 -17.64
N GLU A 331 8.25 -14.52 -18.39
CA GLU A 331 7.23 -14.84 -19.38
C GLU A 331 5.90 -14.55 -18.68
N LEU A 332 5.28 -13.43 -19.04
CA LEU A 332 3.96 -13.05 -18.58
C LEU A 332 3.00 -14.11 -19.14
N GLY A 333 2.85 -15.19 -18.39
CA GLY A 333 1.68 -16.05 -18.51
C GLY A 333 0.47 -15.13 -18.34
N HIS A 334 -0.22 -14.91 -19.45
CA HIS A 334 -1.35 -14.00 -19.66
C HIS A 334 -2.61 -14.32 -18.84
N ASP A 335 -2.50 -14.83 -17.60
CA ASP A 335 -3.62 -15.49 -16.93
C ASP A 335 -4.22 -14.77 -15.71
N ASN A 336 -3.78 -13.54 -15.36
CA ASN A 336 -4.29 -12.84 -14.18
C ASN A 336 -4.64 -11.35 -14.37
N THR A 337 -5.14 -10.94 -15.55
CA THR A 337 -5.78 -9.63 -15.71
C THR A 337 -7.10 -9.64 -14.96
N HIS A 338 -7.21 -8.88 -13.86
CA HIS A 338 -8.48 -8.65 -13.18
C HIS A 338 -9.13 -7.41 -13.76
N TYR A 339 -10.46 -7.35 -13.81
CA TYR A 339 -11.18 -6.14 -14.22
C TYR A 339 -12.10 -5.66 -13.12
N VAL A 340 -12.34 -4.34 -13.08
CA VAL A 340 -13.35 -3.71 -12.24
C VAL A 340 -14.35 -2.99 -13.13
N VAL A 341 -15.63 -3.20 -12.87
CA VAL A 341 -16.70 -2.47 -13.54
C VAL A 341 -16.96 -1.17 -12.78
N TYR A 342 -16.87 -0.05 -13.48
CA TYR A 342 -17.06 1.31 -12.93
C TYR A 342 -18.35 1.93 -13.48
N ASN A 343 -19.00 2.78 -12.69
CA ASN A 343 -20.22 3.52 -13.06
C ASN A 343 -21.39 2.67 -13.60
N ASN A 344 -21.56 1.46 -13.08
CA ASN A 344 -22.58 0.52 -13.55
C ASN A 344 -23.85 0.47 -12.69
N LYS A 345 -24.31 1.61 -12.17
CA LYS A 345 -25.52 1.66 -11.30
C LYS A 345 -26.80 1.23 -12.04
N ASP A 346 -26.84 1.47 -13.33
CA ASP A 346 -27.99 1.18 -14.19
C ASP A 346 -27.86 -0.19 -14.91
N ASN A 347 -26.91 -1.04 -14.50
CA ASN A 347 -26.66 -2.38 -15.08
C ASN A 347 -26.44 -2.38 -16.61
N ILE A 348 -25.69 -1.39 -17.09
CA ILE A 348 -25.31 -1.23 -18.50
C ILE A 348 -24.27 -2.27 -18.92
N VAL A 349 -23.26 -2.50 -18.09
CA VAL A 349 -22.17 -3.43 -18.39
C VAL A 349 -22.53 -4.82 -17.91
N ASN A 350 -22.65 -5.75 -18.85
CA ASN A 350 -22.89 -7.16 -18.61
C ASN A 350 -21.65 -7.98 -19.02
N ASN A 351 -21.26 -8.91 -18.15
CA ASN A 351 -20.12 -9.79 -18.39
C ASN A 351 -20.58 -11.04 -19.16
N LEU A 352 -20.00 -11.29 -20.34
CA LEU A 352 -20.27 -12.50 -21.13
C LEU A 352 -19.19 -13.57 -20.87
N SER A 353 -17.93 -13.16 -20.73
CA SER A 353 -16.80 -14.02 -20.35
C SER A 353 -15.62 -13.15 -19.83
N LYS A 354 -14.54 -13.77 -19.34
CA LYS A 354 -13.38 -13.03 -18.78
C LYS A 354 -12.84 -11.90 -19.68
N GLU A 355 -13.00 -12.03 -20.99
CA GLU A 355 -12.46 -11.10 -22.00
C GLU A 355 -13.54 -10.43 -22.86
N ASN A 356 -14.82 -10.78 -22.66
CA ASN A 356 -15.92 -10.29 -23.49
C ASN A 356 -17.01 -9.64 -22.65
N PHE A 357 -17.36 -8.42 -23.03
CA PHE A 357 -18.29 -7.58 -22.29
C PHE A 357 -19.33 -6.97 -23.23
N ASN A 358 -20.56 -6.86 -22.74
CA ASN A 358 -21.65 -6.20 -23.45
C ASN A 358 -22.06 -4.93 -22.72
N PHE A 359 -22.19 -3.82 -23.45
CA PHE A 359 -22.66 -2.55 -22.92
C PHE A 359 -24.04 -2.26 -23.49
N ASP A 360 -25.08 -2.36 -22.66
CA ASP A 360 -26.48 -2.20 -23.06
C ASP A 360 -27.10 -0.93 -22.47
N PHE A 361 -27.21 0.10 -23.31
CA PHE A 361 -27.74 1.42 -22.93
C PHE A 361 -29.25 1.50 -23.23
N ASN A 362 -30.08 0.97 -22.32
CA ASN A 362 -31.55 1.01 -22.41
C ASN A 362 -32.21 2.10 -21.55
N THR A 363 -31.45 3.11 -21.12
CA THR A 363 -31.95 4.19 -20.26
C THR A 363 -32.14 5.50 -21.02
N LYS A 364 -32.73 6.50 -20.35
CA LYS A 364 -32.82 7.89 -20.84
C LYS A 364 -31.71 8.78 -20.27
N ASN A 365 -30.82 8.22 -19.46
CA ASN A 365 -29.77 8.97 -18.78
C ASN A 365 -28.62 9.27 -19.77
N ILE A 366 -27.90 10.36 -19.52
CA ILE A 366 -26.70 10.71 -20.28
C ILE A 366 -25.50 10.26 -19.46
N TYR A 367 -24.64 9.43 -20.04
CA TYR A 367 -23.40 8.98 -19.43
C TYR A 367 -22.23 9.67 -20.13
N ASN A 368 -21.55 10.58 -19.45
CA ASN A 368 -20.44 11.33 -20.02
C ASN A 368 -19.29 11.47 -19.01
N ASN A 369 -18.15 11.97 -19.50
CA ASN A 369 -16.91 12.17 -18.73
C ASN A 369 -16.52 13.65 -18.61
N TRP A 370 -17.44 14.57 -18.96
CA TRP A 370 -17.12 15.99 -19.13
C TRP A 370 -17.17 16.78 -17.82
N PHE A 371 -18.21 16.60 -17.02
CA PHE A 371 -18.43 17.35 -15.77
C PHE A 371 -18.25 16.47 -14.54
N SER A 372 -18.89 15.29 -14.58
CA SER A 372 -18.71 14.17 -13.66
C SER A 372 -18.30 12.96 -14.49
N ASP A 373 -17.47 12.07 -13.93
CA ASP A 373 -17.12 10.81 -14.58
C ASP A 373 -18.27 9.82 -14.31
N GLU A 374 -19.23 9.78 -15.22
CA GLU A 374 -20.44 8.96 -15.13
C GLU A 374 -20.49 7.89 -16.23
N ALA A 375 -19.50 7.80 -17.11
CA ALA A 375 -19.47 6.79 -18.15
C ALA A 375 -19.22 5.37 -17.59
N PRO A 376 -20.11 4.41 -17.86
CA PRO A 376 -19.87 3.00 -17.57
C PRO A 376 -18.57 2.55 -18.23
N SER A 377 -17.69 1.94 -17.44
CA SER A 377 -16.33 1.62 -17.89
C SER A 377 -15.87 0.28 -17.33
N ILE A 378 -14.99 -0.40 -18.07
CA ILE A 378 -14.26 -1.56 -17.57
C ILE A 378 -12.81 -1.12 -17.36
N ILE A 379 -12.36 -1.21 -16.12
CA ILE A 379 -10.99 -0.87 -15.75
C ILE A 379 -10.20 -2.17 -15.70
N LEU A 380 -9.26 -2.32 -16.63
CA LEU A 380 -8.28 -3.41 -16.59
C LEU A 380 -7.29 -3.11 -15.45
N CYS A 381 -7.31 -3.98 -14.44
CA CYS A 381 -6.42 -3.94 -13.29
C CYS A 381 -5.38 -5.05 -13.46
N ASP A 382 -4.22 -4.69 -13.96
CA ASP A 382 -3.07 -5.56 -13.84
C ASP A 382 -2.55 -5.48 -12.39
N LYS A 383 -2.44 -6.63 -11.72
CA LYS A 383 -1.81 -6.72 -10.39
C LYS A 383 -0.35 -6.26 -10.42
N SER A 384 0.28 -6.27 -11.61
CA SER A 384 1.67 -5.90 -11.85
C SER A 384 1.88 -4.41 -12.18
N SER A 385 0.83 -3.63 -12.44
CA SER A 385 0.95 -2.24 -12.93
C SER A 385 1.27 -1.22 -11.83
N GLN A 386 2.37 -1.43 -11.11
CA GLN A 386 3.14 -0.40 -10.40
C GLN A 386 4.61 -0.43 -10.83
N MET A 387 4.88 -0.65 -12.12
CA MET A 387 6.20 -0.42 -12.70
C MET A 387 6.06 0.58 -13.86
N ASP A 388 7.13 1.33 -14.12
CA ASP A 388 7.22 2.15 -15.33
C ASP A 388 7.11 1.22 -16.53
N ILE A 389 5.91 1.16 -17.08
CA ILE A 389 5.67 0.46 -18.32
C ILE A 389 6.40 1.29 -19.38
N LYS A 390 7.56 0.79 -19.86
CA LYS A 390 8.19 1.25 -21.10
C LYS A 390 7.31 0.84 -22.26
N GLY A 391 6.19 1.55 -22.34
CA GLY A 391 5.16 1.43 -23.34
C GLY A 391 4.00 0.51 -22.98
N ILE A 392 2.83 1.13 -22.80
CA ILE A 392 1.57 0.45 -22.56
C ILE A 392 0.96 0.17 -23.92
N ARG A 393 0.70 -1.10 -24.26
CA ARG A 393 -0.20 -1.45 -25.35
C ARG A 393 -1.51 -1.97 -24.78
N ILE A 394 -2.62 -1.32 -25.10
CA ILE A 394 -3.97 -1.79 -24.80
C ILE A 394 -4.70 -1.92 -26.12
N GLY A 395 -5.22 -3.11 -26.40
CA GLY A 395 -6.00 -3.41 -27.60
C GLY A 395 -7.36 -3.99 -27.23
N ALA A 396 -8.39 -3.64 -27.98
CA ALA A 396 -9.71 -4.25 -27.86
C ALA A 396 -10.47 -4.23 -29.19
N ASP A 397 -11.28 -5.27 -29.41
CA ASP A 397 -12.24 -5.32 -30.49
C ASP A 397 -13.55 -4.65 -30.04
N PHE A 398 -14.02 -3.70 -30.84
CA PHE A 398 -15.27 -3.00 -30.61
C PHE A 398 -16.26 -3.36 -31.71
N GLU A 399 -17.45 -3.83 -31.30
CA GLU A 399 -18.57 -4.12 -32.20
C GLU A 399 -19.82 -3.37 -31.74
N VAL A 400 -20.48 -2.67 -32.66
CA VAL A 400 -21.79 -2.06 -32.37
C VAL A 400 -22.92 -2.96 -32.86
N LEU A 401 -23.49 -3.73 -31.92
CA LEU A 401 -24.56 -4.68 -32.18
C LEU A 401 -25.88 -4.02 -32.62
N LYS A 402 -26.25 -2.92 -31.95
CA LYS A 402 -27.51 -2.21 -32.20
C LYS A 402 -27.40 -0.73 -31.81
N SER A 403 -27.85 0.16 -32.68
CA SER A 403 -27.98 1.60 -32.40
C SER A 403 -29.29 2.13 -32.99
N LYS A 404 -29.88 3.15 -32.36
CA LYS A 404 -31.03 3.86 -32.96
C LYS A 404 -30.51 4.91 -33.92
N LYS A 405 -31.29 5.19 -34.97
CA LYS A 405 -31.11 6.37 -35.81
C LYS A 405 -31.16 7.58 -34.85
N ASP A 406 -30.10 8.39 -34.83
CA ASP A 406 -29.90 9.55 -33.93
C ASP A 406 -29.33 9.27 -32.51
N SER A 407 -28.82 8.06 -32.25
CA SER A 407 -28.02 7.80 -31.04
C SER A 407 -26.63 8.45 -31.16
N PHE A 408 -26.32 9.40 -30.26
CA PHE A 408 -24.98 9.96 -30.10
C PHE A 408 -24.22 9.21 -29.01
N PHE A 409 -23.13 8.54 -29.38
CA PHE A 409 -22.28 7.83 -28.42
C PHE A 409 -20.83 7.82 -28.89
N MET A 410 -19.93 7.61 -27.93
CA MET A 410 -18.55 7.25 -28.21
C MET A 410 -18.17 6.05 -27.34
N ALA A 411 -17.62 5.01 -27.96
CA ALA A 411 -17.19 3.78 -27.29
C ALA A 411 -15.76 3.44 -27.70
N GLY A 412 -14.87 3.23 -26.74
CA GLY A 412 -13.46 3.06 -27.04
C GLY A 412 -12.56 2.96 -25.81
N ILE A 413 -11.26 3.12 -26.05
CA ILE A 413 -10.22 3.11 -25.02
C ILE A 413 -10.13 4.50 -24.39
N TYR A 414 -10.46 4.58 -23.11
CA TYR A 414 -10.31 5.77 -22.28
C TYR A 414 -9.03 5.71 -21.46
N PHE A 415 -8.28 6.81 -21.42
CA PHE A 415 -7.08 6.90 -20.57
C PHE A 415 -6.88 8.29 -19.99
N LYS A 416 -6.16 8.33 -18.86
CA LYS A 416 -5.85 9.55 -18.10
C LYS A 416 -4.35 9.65 -17.85
N THR A 417 -3.77 10.80 -18.14
CA THR A 417 -2.35 11.07 -17.88
C THR A 417 -2.12 11.48 -16.41
N GLY A 418 -0.86 11.39 -15.95
CA GLY A 418 -0.47 11.80 -14.60
C GLY A 418 -0.79 13.28 -14.28
N LYS A 419 -0.76 14.15 -15.30
CA LYS A 419 -1.17 15.56 -15.21
C LYS A 419 -2.69 15.79 -15.23
N GLY A 420 -3.49 14.73 -15.26
CA GLY A 420 -4.94 14.80 -15.22
C GLY A 420 -5.63 15.07 -16.56
N SER A 421 -4.90 15.09 -17.67
CA SER A 421 -5.53 15.13 -19.00
C SER A 421 -6.22 13.81 -19.31
N ARG A 422 -7.37 13.88 -19.96
CA ARG A 422 -8.24 12.74 -20.26
C ARG A 422 -8.45 12.66 -21.77
N TYR A 423 -8.38 11.45 -22.30
CA TYR A 423 -8.48 11.19 -23.72
C TYR A 423 -9.36 9.96 -23.97
N LEU A 424 -10.04 9.96 -25.11
CA LEU A 424 -10.88 8.85 -25.56
C LEU A 424 -10.58 8.57 -27.03
N PHE A 425 -10.22 7.32 -27.33
CA PHE A 425 -10.00 6.83 -28.69
C PHE A 425 -11.03 5.74 -29.01
N GLY A 426 -11.95 6.00 -29.93
CA GLY A 426 -13.10 5.11 -30.10
C GLY A 426 -14.02 5.38 -31.28
N ILE A 427 -15.01 4.51 -31.44
CA ILE A 427 -16.09 4.66 -32.42
C ILE A 427 -17.07 5.72 -31.94
N GLN A 428 -17.35 6.71 -32.79
CA GLN A 428 -18.35 7.74 -32.58
C GLN A 428 -19.56 7.48 -33.50
N SER A 429 -20.71 7.22 -32.90
CA SER A 429 -22.03 7.10 -33.56
C SER A 429 -22.05 6.22 -34.83
N ASN A 430 -21.32 5.10 -34.85
CA ASN A 430 -21.15 4.17 -35.99
C ASN A 430 -20.53 4.72 -37.27
N ASN A 431 -20.35 6.03 -37.40
CA ASN A 431 -20.00 6.65 -38.67
C ASN A 431 -18.53 7.05 -38.73
N SER A 432 -17.87 7.09 -37.58
CA SER A 432 -16.49 7.56 -37.50
C SER A 432 -15.72 6.97 -36.34
N ILE A 433 -14.41 6.94 -36.46
CA ILE A 433 -13.48 6.77 -35.35
C ILE A 433 -12.94 8.14 -34.99
N CYS A 434 -12.97 8.47 -33.70
CA CYS A 434 -12.55 9.76 -33.17
C CYS A 434 -11.47 9.57 -32.10
N PHE A 435 -10.56 10.53 -32.03
CA PHE A 435 -9.69 10.75 -30.89
C PHE A 435 -9.98 12.13 -30.32
N GLU A 436 -10.40 12.19 -29.05
CA GLU A 436 -10.78 13.44 -28.39
C GLU A 436 -10.01 13.65 -27.08
N LYS A 437 -9.79 14.92 -26.74
CA LYS A 437 -9.37 15.32 -25.40
C LYS A 437 -10.60 15.80 -24.64
N THR A 438 -11.18 14.89 -23.86
CA THR A 438 -12.49 15.07 -23.22
C THR A 438 -12.57 16.41 -22.47
N ALA A 439 -13.68 17.15 -22.63
CA ALA A 439 -13.98 18.43 -21.97
C ALA A 439 -13.15 19.66 -22.38
N ILE A 440 -12.17 19.53 -23.28
CA ILE A 440 -11.33 20.64 -23.74
C ILE A 440 -11.35 20.79 -25.25
N ASP A 441 -11.15 19.68 -25.97
CA ASP A 441 -11.11 19.67 -27.43
C ASP A 441 -11.80 18.40 -27.95
N PRO A 442 -13.09 18.50 -28.36
CA PRO A 442 -13.94 17.35 -28.59
C PRO A 442 -13.61 16.55 -29.86
N GLU A 443 -12.78 17.06 -30.77
CA GLU A 443 -12.42 16.32 -32.00
C GLU A 443 -10.99 16.66 -32.44
N LEU A 444 -9.98 16.12 -31.73
CA LEU A 444 -8.59 16.25 -32.19
C LEU A 444 -8.42 15.60 -33.56
N ILE A 445 -9.16 14.52 -33.83
CA ILE A 445 -9.16 13.83 -35.12
C ILE A 445 -10.44 13.00 -35.30
N LYS A 446 -10.99 12.98 -36.52
CA LYS A 446 -12.18 12.19 -36.88
C LYS A 446 -12.05 11.62 -38.28
N PHE A 447 -12.38 10.34 -38.45
CA PHE A 447 -12.32 9.66 -39.75
C PHE A 447 -13.56 8.82 -39.99
N PRO A 448 -14.03 8.69 -41.25
CA PRO A 448 -15.12 7.78 -41.58
C PRO A 448 -14.83 6.35 -41.15
N ASN A 449 -15.86 5.66 -40.67
CA ASN A 449 -15.78 4.25 -40.35
C ASN A 449 -16.95 3.50 -40.98
N ASP A 450 -16.65 2.65 -41.96
CA ASP A 450 -17.67 1.92 -42.72
C ASP A 450 -17.88 0.48 -42.18
N THR A 451 -17.11 0.07 -41.17
CA THR A 451 -17.16 -1.26 -40.57
C THR A 451 -17.90 -1.26 -39.23
N LYS A 452 -18.70 -2.28 -38.98
CA LYS A 452 -19.40 -2.47 -37.67
C LYS A 452 -18.46 -2.93 -36.55
N THR A 453 -17.35 -3.54 -36.93
CA THR A 453 -16.32 -4.06 -36.04
C THR A 453 -15.00 -3.35 -36.36
N VAL A 454 -14.26 -2.98 -35.32
CA VAL A 454 -12.92 -2.40 -35.46
C VAL A 454 -12.03 -2.87 -34.32
N HIS A 455 -10.78 -3.19 -34.67
CA HIS A 455 -9.74 -3.39 -33.68
C HIS A 455 -9.00 -2.08 -33.42
N LEU A 456 -8.98 -1.64 -32.17
CA LEU A 456 -8.26 -0.43 -31.75
C LEU A 456 -7.16 -0.82 -30.77
N ASP A 457 -5.91 -0.45 -31.08
CA ASP A 457 -4.84 -0.43 -30.09
C ASP A 457 -4.42 1.01 -29.76
N LEU A 458 -3.98 1.19 -28.53
CA LEU A 458 -3.23 2.34 -28.07
C LEU A 458 -1.89 1.87 -27.54
N GLU A 459 -0.80 2.38 -28.13
CA GLU A 459 0.56 2.10 -27.70
C GLU A 459 1.22 3.39 -27.20
N SER A 460 1.63 3.41 -25.93
CA SER A 460 2.47 4.47 -25.39
C SER A 460 3.94 4.13 -25.63
N ASN A 461 4.75 5.11 -25.97
CA ASN A 461 6.19 4.98 -26.18
C ASN A 461 6.91 6.15 -25.49
N GLY A 462 6.72 6.25 -24.17
CA GLY A 462 7.27 7.33 -23.32
C GLY A 462 6.55 8.66 -23.55
N ASN A 463 7.00 9.44 -24.54
CA ASN A 463 6.47 10.78 -24.85
C ASN A 463 5.56 10.79 -26.10
N ARG A 464 5.27 9.62 -26.66
CA ARG A 464 4.45 9.44 -27.86
C ARG A 464 3.33 8.45 -27.59
N LEU A 465 2.14 8.71 -28.13
CA LEU A 465 1.08 7.72 -28.31
C LEU A 465 0.95 7.40 -29.78
N ASP A 466 0.99 6.12 -30.08
CA ASP A 466 0.65 5.57 -31.37
C ASP A 466 -0.79 5.02 -31.27
N LEU A 467 -1.71 5.64 -32.01
CA LEU A 467 -3.09 5.17 -32.17
C LEU A 467 -3.12 4.21 -33.35
N ILE A 468 -3.49 2.96 -33.13
CA ILE A 468 -3.41 1.89 -34.13
C ILE A 468 -4.82 1.41 -34.42
N LYS A 469 -5.15 1.30 -35.70
CA LYS A 469 -6.42 0.73 -36.19
C LYS A 469 -6.10 -0.47 -37.05
N ASP A 470 -6.69 -1.63 -36.73
CA ASP A 470 -6.55 -2.86 -37.51
C ASP A 470 -5.07 -3.18 -37.84
N GLY A 471 -4.19 -3.02 -36.84
CA GLY A 471 -2.75 -3.28 -36.94
C GLY A 471 -1.91 -2.19 -37.61
N ASN A 472 -2.50 -1.09 -38.11
CA ASN A 472 -1.79 0.00 -38.75
C ASN A 472 -1.71 1.24 -37.86
N ILE A 473 -0.52 1.81 -37.69
CA ILE A 473 -0.34 3.09 -36.98
C ILE A 473 -1.09 4.18 -37.76
N PHE A 474 -2.15 4.67 -37.15
CA PHE A 474 -3.12 5.56 -37.75
C PHE A 474 -2.82 7.03 -37.43
N PHE A 475 -2.36 7.31 -36.22
CA PHE A 475 -1.97 8.65 -35.81
C PHE A 475 -0.98 8.64 -34.66
N GLN A 476 -0.10 9.64 -34.62
CA GLN A 476 0.89 9.80 -33.57
C GLN A 476 0.68 11.10 -32.80
N VAL A 477 0.47 11.00 -31.49
CA VAL A 477 0.31 12.15 -30.60
C VAL A 477 1.57 12.30 -29.77
N LYS A 478 2.20 13.47 -29.76
CA LYS A 478 3.19 13.80 -28.72
C LYS A 478 2.43 14.14 -27.44
N ILE A 479 2.56 13.32 -26.40
CA ILE A 479 2.10 13.71 -25.07
C ILE A 479 3.23 14.48 -24.39
N PHE A 480 2.97 15.71 -23.96
CA PHE A 480 3.81 16.35 -22.95
C PHE A 480 3.47 15.72 -21.58
N CYS A 481 4.14 14.61 -21.25
CA CYS A 481 4.06 13.95 -19.94
C CYS A 481 4.36 14.92 -18.81
#